data_AF-A0A1M5KA99-F1
#
_entry.id   AF-A0A1M5KA99-F1
#
_cell.length_a   1.000
_cell.length_b   1.000
_cell.length_c   1.000
_cell.angle_alpha   90.00
_cell.angle_beta   90.00
_cell.angle_gamma   90.00
#
_symmetry.space_group_name_H-M   'P 1'
#
loop_
_entity.id
_entity.type
_entity.pdbx_description
1 polymer ?
#
loop_
_entity_poly.entity_id
_entity_poly.type
_entity_poly.pdbx_seq_one_letter_code
_entity_poly.pdbx_strand_id
1 'polypeptide(L)'
;MDKQLKHLKKQYESEINLTFTESDKKAVLAKIKKGKQPTRKRLHLRLIPVVAAAALFVLLAITFNSIPELFSKMRNSASDYSIESQNDSDTMVEMDGAYENESFNMKDSDVDIAEDSESSDGDHSGNDQAAHDRDISSDGSNLLFNPDSVESGLTYGNMEVTDVKKQGDETIISFKGNTWLSGNFNYRNNQISFNPDNRTLLDFPLARSDKHGDIPFYFQDETIVKVMYGAARGGTPIQQANDGFMLDVIGAEYVFTPNGSQVHLDIRDTLEVNKESYISTINLDETLNELYTNYADTLDDRLLNELRPIEVFKLYHHALQNNDVEVLYSLYIKGETYGTPDKETYFEKRSMYEADQQQMNDLYVELQNRETTFEEIYTNQGNEEMAFVMFPSEEGHWPNSFSLIKNEEGIWKVYLLPLN
;
A
#
# COMPACT_ATOMS: atom_id res chain seq x y z
N MET A 1 -24.99 -30.78 -15.66
CA MET A 1 -24.28 -29.52 -15.98
C MET A 1 -23.33 -29.70 -17.18
N ASP A 2 -22.55 -30.78 -17.25
CA ASP A 2 -21.52 -31.00 -18.29
C ASP A 2 -21.96 -30.98 -19.76
N LYS A 3 -23.21 -31.37 -20.07
CA LYS A 3 -23.69 -31.40 -21.45
C LYS A 3 -23.92 -30.00 -22.04
N GLN A 4 -24.36 -29.06 -21.21
CA GLN A 4 -24.59 -27.67 -21.64
C GLN A 4 -23.25 -26.93 -21.82
N LEU A 5 -22.29 -27.14 -20.92
CA LEU A 5 -20.93 -26.59 -21.05
C LEU A 5 -20.20 -27.11 -22.30
N LYS A 6 -20.30 -28.41 -22.61
CA LYS A 6 -19.75 -28.96 -23.86
C LYS A 6 -20.41 -28.37 -25.10
N HIS A 7 -21.71 -28.07 -25.04
CA HIS A 7 -22.42 -27.47 -26.17
C HIS A 7 -22.01 -26.01 -26.41
N LEU A 8 -21.94 -25.21 -25.33
CA LEU A 8 -21.47 -23.82 -25.37
C LEU A 8 -20.03 -23.70 -25.87
N LYS A 9 -19.12 -24.55 -25.39
CA LYS A 9 -17.73 -24.58 -25.87
C LYS A 9 -17.65 -24.86 -27.37
N LYS A 10 -18.41 -25.85 -27.85
CA LYS A 10 -18.43 -26.23 -29.27
C LYS A 10 -19.01 -25.13 -30.16
N GLN A 11 -20.02 -24.40 -29.67
CA GLN A 11 -20.60 -23.26 -30.37
C GLN A 11 -19.58 -22.11 -30.44
N TYR A 12 -18.94 -21.78 -29.31
CA TYR A 12 -17.92 -20.73 -29.24
C TYR A 12 -16.71 -21.02 -30.16
N GLU A 13 -16.20 -22.25 -30.16
CA GLU A 13 -15.10 -22.67 -31.05
C GLU A 13 -15.50 -22.64 -32.54
N SER A 14 -16.79 -22.76 -32.88
CA SER A 14 -17.27 -22.66 -34.26
C SER A 14 -17.48 -21.23 -34.76
N GLU A 15 -17.70 -20.29 -33.83
CA GLU A 15 -17.93 -18.87 -34.14
C GLU A 15 -16.61 -18.09 -34.26
N ILE A 16 -15.54 -18.55 -33.59
CA ILE A 16 -14.22 -17.93 -33.71
C ILE A 16 -13.45 -18.54 -34.87
N ASN A 17 -13.44 -17.83 -35.99
CA ASN A 17 -12.59 -18.15 -37.13
C ASN A 17 -11.12 -17.82 -36.79
N LEU A 18 -10.43 -18.73 -36.08
CA LEU A 18 -9.03 -18.56 -35.64
C LEU A 18 -7.99 -18.60 -36.77
N THR A 19 -8.42 -18.65 -38.03
CA THR A 19 -7.50 -18.69 -39.17
C THR A 19 -7.29 -17.29 -39.74
N PHE A 20 -6.09 -16.75 -39.56
CA PHE A 20 -5.64 -15.55 -40.27
C PHE A 20 -5.79 -15.78 -41.77
N THR A 21 -6.64 -14.98 -42.42
CA THR A 21 -6.79 -15.06 -43.86
C THR A 21 -5.50 -14.59 -44.54
N GLU A 22 -5.27 -15.02 -45.79
CA GLU A 22 -4.14 -14.51 -46.58
C GLU A 22 -4.22 -12.99 -46.80
N SER A 23 -5.42 -12.40 -46.70
CA SER A 23 -5.62 -10.96 -46.70
C SER A 23 -5.05 -10.31 -45.44
N ASP A 24 -5.32 -10.89 -44.26
CA ASP A 24 -4.83 -10.38 -42.97
C ASP A 24 -3.30 -10.46 -42.90
N LYS A 25 -2.72 -11.57 -43.36
CA LYS A 25 -1.26 -11.73 -43.43
C LYS A 25 -0.62 -10.68 -44.36
N LYS A 26 -1.23 -10.39 -45.51
CA LYS A 26 -0.76 -9.33 -46.43
C LYS A 26 -0.88 -7.94 -45.81
N ALA A 27 -1.96 -7.66 -45.07
CA ALA A 27 -2.16 -6.39 -44.40
C ALA A 27 -1.12 -6.15 -43.30
N VAL A 28 -0.79 -7.17 -42.51
CA VAL A 28 0.26 -7.11 -41.47
C VAL A 28 1.65 -6.91 -42.11
N LEU A 29 1.98 -7.67 -43.16
CA LEU A 29 3.24 -7.52 -43.90
C LEU A 29 3.40 -6.11 -44.51
N ALA A 30 2.32 -5.52 -45.02
CA ALA A 30 2.33 -4.17 -45.56
C ALA A 30 2.61 -3.10 -44.48
N LYS A 31 2.05 -3.27 -43.28
CA LYS A 31 2.33 -2.39 -42.12
C LYS A 31 3.78 -2.49 -41.66
N ILE A 32 4.33 -3.71 -41.56
CA ILE A 32 5.73 -3.93 -41.16
C ILE A 32 6.70 -3.28 -42.16
N LYS A 33 6.42 -3.38 -43.48
CA LYS A 33 7.26 -2.74 -44.52
C LYS A 33 7.19 -1.21 -44.50
N LYS A 34 6.06 -0.61 -44.13
CA LYS A 34 5.93 0.85 -44.00
C LYS A 34 6.67 1.44 -42.79
N GLY A 35 6.88 0.66 -41.73
CA GLY A 35 7.52 1.13 -40.49
C GLY A 35 9.05 1.22 -40.52
N LYS A 36 9.74 0.77 -41.58
CA LYS A 36 11.22 0.67 -41.62
C LYS A 36 11.94 1.74 -42.47
N GLN A 37 11.32 2.86 -42.80
CA GLN A 37 12.04 3.98 -43.44
C GLN A 37 12.30 5.13 -42.46
N PRO A 38 13.56 5.39 -42.09
CA PRO A 38 13.90 6.54 -41.25
C PRO A 38 13.91 7.81 -42.12
N THR A 39 12.77 8.47 -42.26
CA THR A 39 12.72 9.80 -42.86
C THR A 39 13.07 10.85 -41.82
N ARG A 40 14.37 11.19 -41.72
CA ARG A 40 14.81 12.46 -41.13
C ARG A 40 14.30 13.60 -42.01
N LYS A 41 13.22 14.28 -41.60
CA LYS A 41 12.95 15.66 -42.03
C LYS A 41 12.36 16.47 -40.87
N ARG A 42 13.00 17.62 -40.65
CA ARG A 42 12.57 18.71 -39.78
C ARG A 42 11.31 19.40 -40.34
N LEU A 43 10.56 19.98 -39.40
CA LEU A 43 9.68 21.14 -39.48
C LEU A 43 8.17 20.99 -39.80
N HIS A 44 7.44 21.68 -38.91
CA HIS A 44 6.14 22.36 -39.02
C HIS A 44 4.84 21.55 -38.94
N LEU A 45 4.31 21.52 -37.72
CA LEU A 45 2.94 21.18 -37.37
C LEU A 45 1.98 22.30 -37.82
N ARG A 46 1.16 22.02 -38.84
CA ARG A 46 -0.16 22.63 -39.02
C ARG A 46 -1.14 21.52 -39.40
N LEU A 47 -2.17 21.41 -38.55
CA LEU A 47 -3.56 20.95 -38.74
C LEU A 47 -3.85 19.81 -39.74
N ILE A 48 -4.69 18.85 -39.28
CA ILE A 48 -5.76 18.07 -39.96
C ILE A 48 -5.83 16.62 -39.35
N PRO A 49 -6.99 15.97 -39.13
CA PRO A 49 -8.30 16.45 -38.65
C PRO A 49 -9.04 15.44 -37.72
N VAL A 50 -10.17 15.90 -37.19
CA VAL A 50 -11.28 15.28 -36.42
C VAL A 50 -11.65 13.79 -36.65
N VAL A 51 -11.17 13.11 -37.70
CA VAL A 51 -11.60 11.73 -38.04
C VAL A 51 -10.98 10.66 -37.12
N ALA A 52 -9.78 10.91 -36.57
CA ALA A 52 -9.13 9.97 -35.65
C ALA A 52 -9.81 9.91 -34.26
N ALA A 53 -10.41 11.02 -33.81
CA ALA A 53 -11.09 11.10 -32.52
C ALA A 53 -12.42 10.33 -32.53
N ALA A 54 -13.19 10.39 -33.62
CA ALA A 54 -14.46 9.67 -33.74
C ALA A 54 -14.29 8.15 -33.72
N ALA A 55 -13.21 7.62 -34.30
CA ALA A 55 -12.92 6.18 -34.27
C ALA A 55 -12.54 5.69 -32.85
N LEU A 56 -11.91 6.55 -32.04
CA LEU A 56 -11.54 6.24 -30.66
C LEU A 56 -12.78 6.20 -29.75
N PHE A 57 -13.73 7.12 -29.96
CA PHE A 57 -14.99 7.16 -29.19
C PHE A 57 -15.91 5.96 -29.47
N VAL A 58 -15.95 5.45 -30.70
CA VAL A 58 -16.74 4.25 -31.03
C VAL A 58 -16.12 2.99 -30.41
N LEU A 59 -14.79 2.89 -30.34
CA LEU A 59 -14.12 1.77 -29.67
C LEU A 59 -14.34 1.77 -28.15
N LEU A 60 -14.34 2.95 -27.51
CA LEU A 60 -14.64 3.10 -26.09
C LEU A 60 -16.11 2.78 -25.77
N ALA A 61 -17.06 3.19 -26.62
CA ALA A 61 -18.49 2.89 -26.41
C ALA A 61 -18.81 1.39 -26.47
N ILE A 62 -18.04 0.60 -27.23
CA ILE A 62 -18.22 -0.85 -27.32
C ILE A 62 -17.70 -1.56 -26.06
N THR A 63 -16.63 -1.06 -25.43
CA THR A 63 -16.05 -1.69 -24.22
C THR A 63 -16.89 -1.49 -22.96
N PHE A 64 -17.61 -0.37 -22.83
CA PHE A 64 -18.43 -0.09 -21.64
C PHE A 64 -19.76 -0.84 -21.59
N ASN A 65 -20.30 -1.29 -22.72
CA ASN A 65 -21.62 -1.94 -22.76
C ASN A 65 -21.58 -3.46 -22.48
N SER A 66 -20.40 -4.02 -22.20
CA SER A 66 -20.20 -5.47 -22.05
C SER A 66 -19.88 -5.96 -20.63
N ILE A 67 -20.02 -5.14 -19.57
CA ILE A 67 -19.77 -5.59 -18.18
C ILE A 67 -20.94 -5.27 -17.21
N PRO A 68 -22.11 -5.93 -17.29
CA PRO A 68 -23.17 -5.77 -16.28
C PRO A 68 -23.09 -6.78 -15.12
N GLU A 69 -22.38 -7.90 -15.24
CA GLU A 69 -22.54 -9.03 -14.31
C GLU A 69 -21.55 -9.08 -13.13
N LEU A 70 -20.55 -8.20 -13.06
CA LEU A 70 -19.52 -8.29 -12.02
C LEU A 70 -19.92 -7.63 -10.69
N PHE A 71 -20.91 -6.72 -10.69
CA PHE A 71 -21.32 -5.97 -9.50
C PHE A 71 -22.51 -6.55 -8.73
N SER A 72 -23.29 -7.47 -9.32
CA SER A 72 -24.47 -8.04 -8.65
C SER A 72 -24.14 -9.15 -7.63
N LYS A 73 -22.91 -9.70 -7.66
CA LYS A 73 -22.50 -10.80 -6.78
C LYS A 73 -21.94 -10.37 -5.41
N MET A 74 -21.58 -9.11 -5.22
CA MET A 74 -21.02 -8.63 -3.92
C MET A 74 -22.09 -8.21 -2.91
N ARG A 75 -23.36 -8.04 -3.32
CA ARG A 75 -24.39 -7.45 -2.44
C ARG A 75 -25.09 -8.43 -1.48
N ASN A 76 -24.87 -9.74 -1.61
CA ASN A 76 -25.68 -10.75 -0.91
C ASN A 76 -24.98 -11.46 0.27
N SER A 77 -23.78 -11.02 0.68
CA SER A 77 -23.00 -11.70 1.74
C SER A 77 -22.90 -10.97 3.08
N ALA A 78 -23.65 -9.88 3.29
CA ALA A 78 -23.50 -9.03 4.48
C ALA A 78 -24.81 -8.65 5.18
N SER A 79 -25.72 -9.61 5.39
CA SER A 79 -26.90 -9.38 6.25
C SER A 79 -27.20 -10.62 7.10
N ASP A 80 -26.51 -10.75 8.24
CA ASP A 80 -27.01 -11.46 9.42
C ASP A 80 -26.12 -11.15 10.62
N TYR A 81 -26.27 -9.97 11.21
CA TYR A 81 -25.89 -9.72 12.60
C TYR A 81 -26.73 -8.56 13.14
N SER A 82 -27.85 -8.91 13.78
CA SER A 82 -28.63 -8.00 14.62
C SER A 82 -28.20 -8.22 16.08
N ILE A 83 -27.58 -7.21 16.70
CA ILE A 83 -27.34 -7.20 18.15
C ILE A 83 -28.48 -6.42 18.82
N GLU A 84 -29.27 -7.14 19.62
CA GLU A 84 -30.20 -6.57 20.59
C GLU A 84 -29.42 -5.90 21.73
N SER A 85 -29.61 -4.60 21.89
CA SER A 85 -29.18 -3.83 23.06
C SER A 85 -30.33 -3.81 24.07
N GLN A 86 -30.15 -4.50 25.20
CA GLN A 86 -30.96 -4.29 26.40
C GLN A 86 -30.14 -3.48 27.41
N ASN A 87 -30.66 -2.28 27.69
CA ASN A 87 -30.37 -1.51 28.90
C ASN A 87 -30.77 -2.33 30.13
N ASP A 88 -29.90 -2.38 31.13
CA ASP A 88 -30.34 -2.34 32.52
C ASP A 88 -29.29 -1.70 33.43
N SER A 89 -29.82 -0.93 34.37
CA SER A 89 -29.23 0.04 35.27
C SER A 89 -28.65 -0.57 36.56
N ASP A 90 -27.82 0.25 37.21
CA ASP A 90 -27.60 0.36 38.66
C ASP A 90 -27.17 -0.89 39.46
N THR A 91 -25.89 -0.94 39.83
CA THR A 91 -25.51 -1.12 41.26
C THR A 91 -24.08 -0.63 41.52
N MET A 92 -23.92 0.40 42.36
CA MET A 92 -22.65 0.70 43.01
C MET A 92 -22.47 -0.24 44.21
N VAL A 93 -21.37 -0.99 44.23
CA VAL A 93 -20.87 -1.70 45.43
C VAL A 93 -19.37 -1.42 45.55
N GLU A 94 -19.01 -0.73 46.63
CA GLU A 94 -17.64 -0.67 47.16
C GLU A 94 -17.17 -2.09 47.50
N MET A 95 -15.99 -2.48 47.05
CA MET A 95 -15.29 -3.62 47.62
C MET A 95 -13.77 -3.41 47.55
N ASP A 96 -13.20 -3.07 48.71
CA ASP A 96 -11.80 -3.25 49.06
C ASP A 96 -11.43 -4.73 48.97
N GLY A 97 -10.28 -5.06 48.38
CA GLY A 97 -9.78 -6.43 48.39
C GLY A 97 -8.48 -6.65 47.59
N ALA A 98 -7.43 -6.93 48.35
CA ALA A 98 -6.09 -7.36 47.96
C ALA A 98 -5.95 -8.21 46.67
N TYR A 99 -4.95 -7.87 45.85
CA TYR A 99 -4.43 -8.73 44.80
C TYR A 99 -3.40 -9.71 45.38
N GLU A 100 -3.77 -10.99 45.49
CA GLU A 100 -2.82 -12.09 45.60
C GLU A 100 -2.43 -12.57 44.20
N ASN A 101 -1.13 -12.67 43.97
CA ASN A 101 -0.53 -13.20 42.76
C ASN A 101 -0.64 -14.74 42.76
N GLU A 102 -1.44 -15.32 41.87
CA GLU A 102 -1.33 -16.74 41.54
C GLU A 102 -0.43 -16.94 40.32
N SER A 103 0.71 -17.58 40.57
CA SER A 103 1.66 -18.08 39.59
C SER A 103 1.06 -19.26 38.82
N PHE A 104 0.95 -19.11 37.51
CA PHE A 104 0.55 -20.16 36.57
C PHE A 104 1.69 -21.19 36.45
N ASN A 105 1.45 -22.41 36.94
CA ASN A 105 2.41 -23.51 36.92
C ASN A 105 1.99 -24.49 35.80
N MET A 106 2.65 -24.40 34.64
CA MET A 106 2.45 -25.36 33.54
C MET A 106 3.19 -26.66 33.87
N LYS A 107 2.41 -27.73 34.03
CA LYS A 107 2.86 -29.06 34.35
C LYS A 107 3.15 -29.82 33.06
N ASP A 108 4.34 -30.42 33.00
CA ASP A 108 4.85 -31.28 31.95
C ASP A 108 3.84 -32.34 31.49
N SER A 109 3.63 -32.44 30.18
CA SER A 109 3.05 -33.62 29.54
C SER A 109 4.13 -34.30 28.73
N ASP A 110 4.70 -35.36 29.30
CA ASP A 110 5.54 -36.35 28.62
C ASP A 110 4.75 -36.96 27.44
N VAL A 111 5.31 -36.83 26.23
CA VAL A 111 4.87 -37.57 25.04
C VAL A 111 6.02 -38.45 24.59
N ASP A 112 5.88 -39.74 24.86
CA ASP A 112 6.73 -40.81 24.34
C ASP A 112 6.58 -40.88 22.81
N ILE A 113 7.63 -40.47 22.08
CA ILE A 113 7.76 -40.72 20.64
C ILE A 113 8.67 -41.95 20.49
N ALA A 114 8.06 -43.06 20.06
CA ALA A 114 8.77 -44.27 19.69
C ALA A 114 9.56 -44.04 18.39
N GLU A 115 10.87 -44.28 18.49
CA GLU A 115 11.79 -44.39 17.36
C GLU A 115 11.62 -45.76 16.69
N ASP A 116 11.17 -45.78 15.44
CA ASP A 116 11.39 -46.91 14.53
C ASP A 116 12.33 -46.43 13.41
N SER A 117 13.61 -46.77 13.55
CA SER A 117 14.66 -46.57 12.55
C SER A 117 15.01 -47.92 11.93
N GLU A 118 14.48 -48.18 10.73
CA GLU A 118 14.94 -49.31 9.91
C GLU A 118 16.05 -48.84 8.96
N SER A 119 17.23 -49.43 9.17
CA SER A 119 18.43 -49.30 8.35
C SER A 119 18.30 -50.07 7.03
N SER A 120 18.57 -49.41 5.90
CA SER A 120 18.77 -50.07 4.61
C SER A 120 20.13 -49.67 4.05
N ASP A 121 21.12 -50.53 4.25
CA ASP A 121 22.42 -50.49 3.61
C ASP A 121 22.29 -50.76 2.11
N GLY A 122 22.68 -49.77 1.31
CA GLY A 122 22.72 -49.83 -0.15
C GLY A 122 24.06 -49.35 -0.67
N ASP A 123 25.01 -50.28 -0.72
CA ASP A 123 26.39 -50.12 -1.15
C ASP A 123 26.44 -49.99 -2.70
N HIS A 124 26.83 -48.83 -3.23
CA HIS A 124 27.21 -48.66 -4.64
C HIS A 124 28.38 -47.68 -4.82
N SER A 125 29.55 -48.27 -5.05
CA SER A 125 30.77 -47.65 -5.53
C SER A 125 30.70 -47.44 -7.05
N GLY A 126 31.00 -46.22 -7.50
CA GLY A 126 31.23 -45.90 -8.91
C GLY A 126 31.71 -44.46 -9.08
N ASN A 127 32.95 -44.32 -9.52
CA ASN A 127 33.58 -43.09 -10.04
C ASN A 127 32.60 -42.19 -10.81
N ASP A 128 32.68 -40.88 -10.61
CA ASP A 128 33.09 -39.98 -11.71
C ASP A 128 33.39 -38.55 -11.28
N GLN A 129 34.06 -37.89 -12.21
CA GLN A 129 34.77 -36.62 -12.20
C GLN A 129 34.00 -35.40 -11.68
N ALA A 130 34.82 -34.47 -11.19
CA ALA A 130 34.50 -33.07 -10.94
C ALA A 130 33.63 -32.44 -12.06
N ALA A 131 32.34 -32.33 -11.77
CA ALA A 131 31.46 -31.32 -12.31
C ALA A 131 30.88 -30.57 -11.10
N HIS A 132 31.06 -29.26 -11.09
CA HIS A 132 30.54 -28.36 -10.09
C HIS A 132 29.03 -28.18 -10.35
N ASP A 133 28.27 -29.27 -10.19
CA ASP A 133 26.81 -29.24 -10.23
C ASP A 133 26.33 -28.64 -8.91
N ARG A 134 25.92 -27.36 -8.98
CA ARG A 134 25.06 -26.76 -7.98
C ARG A 134 23.69 -27.41 -8.15
N ASP A 135 23.50 -28.55 -7.50
CA ASP A 135 22.19 -29.13 -7.25
C ASP A 135 21.40 -28.13 -6.40
N ILE A 136 20.52 -27.36 -7.04
CA ILE A 136 19.56 -26.49 -6.37
C ILE A 136 18.46 -27.42 -5.84
N SER A 137 18.64 -27.90 -4.61
CA SER A 137 17.61 -28.64 -3.88
C SER A 137 16.33 -27.79 -3.81
N SER A 138 15.20 -28.38 -4.18
CA SER A 138 13.86 -27.76 -4.08
C SER A 138 13.31 -27.76 -2.65
N ASP A 139 14.11 -28.19 -1.68
CA ASP A 139 13.88 -28.01 -0.25
C ASP A 139 14.36 -26.60 0.10
N GLY A 140 13.52 -25.77 0.71
CA GLY A 140 13.79 -24.36 1.10
C GLY A 140 15.06 -24.12 1.95
N SER A 141 15.87 -25.15 2.18
CA SER A 141 17.28 -25.11 2.61
C SER A 141 18.16 -24.03 1.94
N ASN A 142 17.85 -23.59 0.72
CA ASN A 142 18.64 -22.59 -0.01
C ASN A 142 18.48 -21.14 0.48
N LEU A 143 17.64 -20.91 1.50
CA LEU A 143 17.41 -19.58 2.07
C LEU A 143 18.01 -19.42 3.47
N LEU A 144 18.54 -20.50 4.04
CA LEU A 144 19.18 -20.46 5.34
C LEU A 144 20.70 -20.30 5.20
N PHE A 145 21.24 -19.24 5.77
CA PHE A 145 22.69 -18.98 5.78
C PHE A 145 23.32 -19.22 7.16
N ASN A 146 24.63 -19.43 7.16
CA ASN A 146 25.43 -19.43 8.39
C ASN A 146 26.15 -18.07 8.49
N PRO A 147 25.87 -17.24 9.52
CA PRO A 147 26.50 -15.94 9.70
C PRO A 147 28.04 -16.00 9.70
N ASP A 148 28.63 -17.10 10.18
CA ASP A 148 30.09 -17.23 10.25
C ASP A 148 30.76 -17.44 8.90
N SER A 149 30.04 -18.00 7.92
CA SER A 149 30.61 -18.41 6.63
C SER A 149 29.95 -17.74 5.43
N VAL A 150 29.08 -16.75 5.65
CA VAL A 150 28.47 -15.98 4.56
C VAL A 150 29.51 -15.06 3.93
N GLU A 151 29.50 -14.97 2.60
CA GLU A 151 30.45 -14.19 1.81
C GLU A 151 29.69 -13.38 0.75
N SER A 152 30.22 -12.23 0.33
CA SER A 152 29.67 -11.45 -0.77
C SER A 152 29.66 -12.24 -2.09
N GLY A 153 28.61 -12.03 -2.89
CA GLY A 153 28.37 -12.72 -4.16
C GLY A 153 27.59 -14.05 -4.02
N LEU A 154 27.32 -14.51 -2.80
CA LEU A 154 26.40 -15.62 -2.57
C LEU A 154 24.95 -15.19 -2.77
N THR A 155 24.12 -16.10 -3.27
CA THR A 155 22.69 -15.86 -3.52
C THR A 155 21.83 -16.79 -2.69
N TYR A 156 20.82 -16.22 -2.03
CA TYR A 156 19.80 -16.92 -1.25
C TYR A 156 18.44 -16.57 -1.84
N GLY A 157 17.85 -17.52 -2.57
CA GLY A 157 16.66 -17.27 -3.40
C GLY A 157 16.92 -16.15 -4.41
N ASN A 158 16.12 -15.08 -4.35
CA ASN A 158 16.22 -13.93 -5.24
C ASN A 158 17.11 -12.80 -4.71
N MET A 159 17.80 -13.01 -3.59
CA MET A 159 18.65 -11.99 -2.95
C MET A 159 20.12 -12.38 -2.96
N GLU A 160 20.97 -11.47 -3.42
CA GLU A 160 22.43 -11.59 -3.44
C GLU A 160 23.04 -10.86 -2.24
N VAL A 161 24.02 -11.47 -1.58
CA VAL A 161 24.84 -10.83 -0.55
C VAL A 161 25.79 -9.86 -1.23
N THR A 162 25.63 -8.57 -0.97
CA THR A 162 26.46 -7.51 -1.53
C THR A 162 27.63 -7.15 -0.61
N ASP A 163 27.44 -7.21 0.71
CA ASP A 163 28.45 -6.85 1.69
C ASP A 163 28.29 -7.69 2.97
N VAL A 164 29.41 -7.96 3.63
CA VAL A 164 29.47 -8.68 4.92
C VAL A 164 30.47 -7.97 5.81
N LYS A 165 30.00 -7.42 6.94
CA LYS A 165 30.83 -6.74 7.94
C LYS A 165 30.77 -7.51 9.26
N LYS A 166 31.93 -7.83 9.83
CA LYS A 166 32.04 -8.46 11.16
C LYS A 166 32.63 -7.47 12.15
N GLN A 167 31.94 -7.22 13.25
CA GLN A 167 32.34 -6.30 14.31
C GLN A 167 32.18 -6.96 15.69
N GLY A 168 33.24 -7.57 16.20
CA GLY A 168 33.14 -8.38 17.43
C GLY A 168 32.24 -9.59 17.19
N ASP A 169 31.19 -9.71 18.02
CA ASP A 169 30.19 -10.77 17.92
C ASP A 169 29.04 -10.43 16.96
N GLU A 170 29.04 -9.23 16.37
CA GLU A 170 28.03 -8.79 15.41
C GLU A 170 28.46 -9.11 13.97
N THR A 171 27.53 -9.63 13.17
CA THR A 171 27.69 -9.80 11.73
C THR A 171 26.57 -9.08 10.99
N ILE A 172 26.92 -8.08 10.18
CA ILE A 172 26.00 -7.31 9.35
C ILE A 172 26.11 -7.81 7.91
N ILE A 173 24.99 -8.17 7.30
CA ILE A 173 24.92 -8.75 5.95
C ILE A 173 23.95 -7.91 5.12
N SER A 174 24.45 -7.32 4.03
CA SER A 174 23.62 -6.52 3.14
C SER A 174 23.20 -7.34 1.93
N PHE A 175 21.89 -7.51 1.74
CA PHE A 175 21.26 -8.20 0.62
C PHE A 175 20.73 -7.21 -0.41
N LYS A 176 20.81 -7.60 -1.69
CA LYS A 176 20.18 -6.90 -2.81
C LYS A 176 19.44 -7.89 -3.70
N GLY A 177 18.23 -7.58 -4.10
CA GLY A 177 17.40 -8.46 -4.91
C GLY A 177 15.93 -8.20 -4.69
N ASN A 178 15.05 -8.78 -5.50
CA ASN A 178 13.60 -8.55 -5.36
C ASN A 178 12.94 -9.74 -4.67
N THR A 179 12.20 -9.48 -3.59
CA THR A 179 11.27 -10.45 -3.00
C THR A 179 9.99 -9.77 -2.52
N TRP A 180 8.94 -10.56 -2.33
CA TRP A 180 7.66 -10.08 -1.81
C TRP A 180 7.45 -10.60 -0.40
N LEU A 181 7.23 -9.69 0.55
CA LEU A 181 6.87 -10.06 1.91
C LEU A 181 5.39 -9.77 2.15
N SER A 182 4.67 -10.75 2.70
CA SER A 182 3.31 -10.57 3.19
C SER A 182 3.34 -10.53 4.71
N GLY A 183 2.52 -9.71 5.34
CA GLY A 183 2.53 -9.59 6.80
C GLY A 183 1.77 -8.39 7.31
N ASN A 184 1.96 -8.10 8.60
CA ASN A 184 1.28 -7.00 9.26
C ASN A 184 2.28 -5.98 9.77
N PHE A 185 1.97 -4.70 9.62
CA PHE A 185 2.74 -3.66 10.27
C PHE A 185 2.40 -3.58 11.77
N ASN A 186 3.39 -3.20 12.55
CA ASN A 186 3.22 -2.86 13.95
C ASN A 186 3.83 -1.47 14.19
N TYR A 187 3.19 -0.68 15.04
CA TYR A 187 3.66 0.65 15.39
C TYR A 187 3.71 0.79 16.90
N ARG A 188 4.92 0.91 17.43
CA ARG A 188 5.17 1.05 18.87
C ARG A 188 6.34 2.00 19.05
N ASN A 189 6.28 2.83 20.10
CA ASN A 189 7.35 3.75 20.47
C ASN A 189 7.82 4.64 19.30
N ASN A 190 6.88 5.10 18.47
CA ASN A 190 7.16 5.94 17.30
C ASN A 190 8.03 5.27 16.22
N GLN A 191 8.10 3.94 16.20
CA GLN A 191 8.84 3.14 15.24
C GLN A 191 7.88 2.19 14.51
N ILE A 192 8.06 2.05 13.19
CA ILE A 192 7.31 1.10 12.39
C ILE A 192 8.13 -0.17 12.25
N SER A 193 7.50 -1.29 12.57
CA SER A 193 8.02 -2.61 12.23
C SER A 193 7.04 -3.39 11.37
N PHE A 194 7.55 -4.45 10.77
CA PHE A 194 6.78 -5.40 9.97
C PHE A 194 6.91 -6.78 10.59
N ASN A 195 5.80 -7.50 10.64
CA ASN A 195 5.73 -8.88 11.09
C ASN A 195 5.36 -9.72 9.86
N PRO A 196 6.36 -10.27 9.13
CA PRO A 196 6.08 -11.12 7.99
C PRO A 196 5.31 -12.37 8.42
N ASP A 197 4.41 -12.83 7.56
CA ASP A 197 3.74 -14.11 7.73
C ASP A 197 4.75 -15.26 7.58
N ASN A 198 4.54 -16.34 8.32
CA ASN A 198 5.37 -17.55 8.23
C ASN A 198 5.55 -18.08 6.80
N ARG A 199 4.58 -17.83 5.90
CA ARG A 199 4.67 -18.25 4.50
C ARG A 199 5.72 -17.48 3.71
N THR A 200 5.90 -16.19 3.95
CA THR A 200 6.86 -15.36 3.18
C THR A 200 8.23 -15.34 3.81
N LEU A 201 8.36 -15.65 5.10
CA LEU A 201 9.64 -15.96 5.73
C LEU A 201 10.34 -17.17 5.07
N LEU A 202 9.57 -18.10 4.48
CA LEU A 202 10.14 -19.21 3.72
C LEU A 202 10.83 -18.78 2.42
N ASP A 203 10.65 -17.54 1.96
CA ASP A 203 11.23 -16.97 0.74
C ASP A 203 12.25 -15.86 1.03
N PHE A 204 12.58 -15.63 2.31
CA PHE A 204 13.49 -14.58 2.75
C PHE A 204 14.80 -15.18 3.31
N PRO A 205 15.99 -14.61 3.01
CA PRO A 205 17.24 -15.10 3.57
C PRO A 205 17.29 -14.94 5.10
N LEU A 206 17.47 -16.03 5.84
CA LEU A 206 17.54 -16.02 7.30
C LEU A 206 18.75 -16.78 7.82
N ALA A 207 19.29 -16.38 8.97
CA ALA A 207 20.30 -17.18 9.65
C ALA A 207 19.69 -18.50 10.12
N ARG A 208 20.45 -19.60 10.03
CA ARG A 208 19.98 -20.94 10.46
C ARG A 208 19.47 -20.98 11.90
N SER A 209 20.08 -20.21 12.80
CA SER A 209 19.67 -20.09 14.21
C SER A 209 18.32 -19.41 14.38
N ASP A 210 17.90 -18.60 13.41
CA ASP A 210 16.75 -17.69 13.57
C ASP A 210 15.51 -18.21 12.82
N LYS A 211 15.58 -19.42 12.23
CA LYS A 211 14.47 -20.08 11.52
C LYS A 211 13.16 -20.14 12.31
N HIS A 212 13.26 -20.20 13.64
CA HIS A 212 12.13 -20.29 14.55
C HIS A 212 12.09 -19.13 15.57
N GLY A 213 12.92 -18.10 15.36
CA GLY A 213 12.99 -16.95 16.24
C GLY A 213 12.02 -15.85 15.82
N ASP A 214 11.58 -15.06 16.79
CA ASP A 214 10.88 -13.81 16.53
C ASP A 214 11.92 -12.73 16.14
N ILE A 215 12.10 -12.54 14.84
CA ILE A 215 13.03 -11.54 14.30
C ILE A 215 12.23 -10.25 14.02
N PRO A 216 12.58 -9.10 14.61
CA PRO A 216 11.97 -7.84 14.23
C PRO A 216 12.44 -7.39 12.84
N PHE A 217 11.49 -6.99 12.00
CA PHE A 217 11.76 -6.34 10.71
C PHE A 217 11.43 -4.85 10.82
N TYR A 218 12.41 -4.01 10.51
CA TYR A 218 12.31 -2.56 10.43
C TYR A 218 12.51 -2.11 8.99
N PHE A 219 12.39 -0.81 8.75
CA PHE A 219 12.58 -0.20 7.44
C PHE A 219 13.80 0.71 7.43
N GLN A 220 14.58 0.66 6.36
CA GLN A 220 15.69 1.61 6.17
C GLN A 220 15.18 3.04 6.00
N ASP A 221 14.04 3.22 5.33
CA ASP A 221 13.32 4.49 5.24
C ASP A 221 11.84 4.31 5.65
N GLU A 222 11.53 4.70 6.89
CA GLU A 222 10.16 4.70 7.39
C GLU A 222 9.25 5.72 6.68
N THR A 223 9.80 6.75 6.05
CA THR A 223 9.03 7.84 5.42
C THR A 223 8.18 7.29 4.28
N ILE A 224 8.79 6.46 3.42
CA ILE A 224 8.11 5.83 2.29
C ILE A 224 6.99 4.93 2.80
N VAL A 225 7.22 4.17 3.87
CA VAL A 225 6.19 3.31 4.47
C VAL A 225 5.03 4.13 5.02
N LYS A 226 5.33 5.22 5.73
CA LYS A 226 4.32 6.15 6.25
C LYS A 226 3.45 6.72 5.15
N VAL A 227 4.04 7.08 4.02
CA VAL A 227 3.32 7.59 2.86
C VAL A 227 2.48 6.50 2.21
N MET A 228 3.11 5.40 1.80
CA MET A 228 2.46 4.37 0.98
C MET A 228 1.38 3.61 1.74
N TYR A 229 1.61 3.34 3.03
CA TYR A 229 0.75 2.46 3.82
C TYR A 229 0.01 3.19 4.94
N GLY A 230 0.57 4.31 5.45
CA GLY A 230 -0.06 5.11 6.50
C GLY A 230 -1.04 6.18 6.00
N ALA A 231 -0.79 6.78 4.82
CA ALA A 231 -1.61 7.89 4.31
C ALA A 231 -2.63 7.50 3.23
N ALA A 232 -2.44 6.34 2.57
CA ALA A 232 -3.32 5.89 1.49
C ALA A 232 -4.67 5.29 1.96
N ARG A 233 -4.93 5.17 3.27
CA ARG A 233 -6.13 4.46 3.80
C ARG A 233 -7.00 5.26 4.77
N GLY A 234 -6.99 6.59 4.70
CA GLY A 234 -8.08 7.40 5.26
C GLY A 234 -8.44 7.13 6.72
N GLY A 235 -7.43 6.94 7.59
CA GLY A 235 -7.64 6.94 9.04
C GLY A 235 -8.00 5.61 9.69
N THR A 236 -8.12 4.48 8.98
CA THR A 236 -8.12 3.19 9.70
C THR A 236 -6.69 2.95 10.20
N PRO A 237 -6.44 2.86 11.53
CA PRO A 237 -5.13 2.52 12.02
C PRO A 237 -4.71 1.22 11.36
N ILE A 238 -3.50 1.17 10.82
CA ILE A 238 -2.89 -0.02 10.22
C ILE A 238 -3.10 -1.30 11.07
N GLN A 239 -3.25 -1.13 12.38
CA GLN A 239 -3.56 -2.17 13.37
C GLN A 239 -4.93 -2.86 13.15
N GLN A 240 -5.86 -2.29 12.39
CA GLN A 240 -7.21 -2.83 12.16
C GLN A 240 -7.38 -3.47 10.77
N ALA A 241 -6.41 -3.32 9.86
CA ALA A 241 -6.44 -4.03 8.60
C ALA A 241 -6.04 -5.48 8.85
N ASN A 242 -7.03 -6.35 9.06
CA ASN A 242 -6.84 -7.81 9.11
C ASN A 242 -6.35 -8.40 7.78
N ASP A 243 -6.32 -7.58 6.73
CA ASP A 243 -5.85 -7.94 5.40
C ASP A 243 -4.34 -7.70 5.35
N GLY A 244 -3.56 -8.78 5.50
CA GLY A 244 -2.10 -8.74 5.42
C GLY A 244 -1.60 -7.91 4.23
N PHE A 245 -0.60 -7.07 4.49
CA PHE A 245 0.03 -6.18 3.53
C PHE A 245 1.06 -6.94 2.69
N MET A 246 1.25 -6.52 1.44
CA MET A 246 2.34 -7.00 0.58
C MET A 246 3.38 -5.89 0.36
N LEU A 247 4.65 -6.22 0.58
CA LEU A 247 5.81 -5.34 0.39
C LEU A 247 6.68 -5.85 -0.77
N ASP A 248 7.04 -4.98 -1.70
CA ASP A 248 8.09 -5.23 -2.70
C ASP A 248 9.44 -4.84 -2.07
N VAL A 249 10.22 -5.82 -1.65
CA VAL A 249 11.52 -5.63 -0.98
C VAL A 249 12.62 -5.76 -2.02
N ILE A 250 13.46 -4.73 -2.16
CA ILE A 250 14.58 -4.67 -3.12
C ILE A 250 15.96 -4.89 -2.49
N GLY A 251 16.00 -4.95 -1.16
CA GLY A 251 17.21 -5.21 -0.40
C GLY A 251 16.89 -5.38 1.08
N ALA A 252 17.89 -5.78 1.85
CA ALA A 252 17.77 -5.83 3.30
C ALA A 252 19.15 -5.74 3.95
N GLU A 253 19.22 -5.20 5.15
CA GLU A 253 20.39 -5.34 6.03
C GLU A 253 20.02 -6.25 7.19
N TYR A 254 20.68 -7.40 7.28
CA TYR A 254 20.50 -8.36 8.35
C TYR A 254 21.60 -8.15 9.39
N VAL A 255 21.22 -7.83 10.62
CA VAL A 255 22.14 -7.67 11.74
C VAL A 255 21.98 -8.88 12.65
N PHE A 256 23.00 -9.73 12.68
CA PHE A 256 23.06 -10.94 13.50
C PHE A 256 23.91 -10.71 14.75
N THR A 257 23.40 -11.08 15.92
CA THR A 257 24.17 -11.14 17.18
C THR A 257 23.81 -12.42 17.95
N PRO A 258 24.64 -12.88 18.91
CA PRO A 258 24.32 -14.02 19.76
C PRO A 258 23.06 -13.86 20.61
N ASN A 259 22.63 -12.61 20.85
CA ASN A 259 21.47 -12.29 21.69
C ASN A 259 20.18 -12.08 20.87
N GLY A 260 20.25 -12.16 19.55
CA GLY A 260 19.13 -11.93 18.66
C GLY A 260 19.54 -11.19 17.39
N SER A 261 18.67 -11.31 16.39
CA SER A 261 18.87 -10.69 15.08
C SER A 261 17.80 -9.65 14.81
N GLN A 262 18.06 -8.78 13.85
CA GLN A 262 17.08 -7.84 13.32
C GLN A 262 17.31 -7.64 11.81
N VAL A 263 16.26 -7.27 11.10
CA VAL A 263 16.30 -7.04 9.65
C VAL A 263 15.84 -5.62 9.34
N HIS A 264 16.61 -4.88 8.55
CA HIS A 264 16.23 -3.56 8.03
C HIS A 264 15.94 -3.66 6.53
N LEU A 265 14.65 -3.63 6.19
CA LEU A 265 14.16 -3.78 4.83
C LEU A 265 14.38 -2.52 4.00
N ASP A 266 14.92 -2.72 2.79
CA ASP A 266 14.90 -1.73 1.72
C ASP A 266 13.75 -2.08 0.78
N ILE A 267 12.71 -1.27 0.79
CA ILE A 267 11.50 -1.48 -0.03
C ILE A 267 11.63 -0.70 -1.33
N ARG A 268 11.02 -1.23 -2.40
CA ARG A 268 11.04 -0.56 -3.70
C ARG A 268 10.43 0.83 -3.56
N ASP A 269 11.30 1.83 -3.55
CA ASP A 269 10.86 3.19 -3.70
C ASP A 269 10.51 3.44 -5.17
N THR A 270 9.22 3.51 -5.45
CA THR A 270 8.74 3.99 -6.76
C THR A 270 8.45 5.48 -6.73
N LEU A 271 8.60 6.11 -5.57
CA LEU A 271 8.14 7.46 -5.29
C LEU A 271 9.37 8.36 -5.15
N GLU A 272 9.51 9.36 -6.00
CA GLU A 272 10.44 10.45 -5.67
C GLU A 272 9.82 11.25 -4.52
N VAL A 273 10.26 10.95 -3.31
CA VAL A 273 9.75 11.60 -2.10
C VAL A 273 10.56 12.87 -1.84
N ASN A 274 9.94 14.04 -2.02
CA ASN A 274 10.48 15.28 -1.48
C ASN A 274 9.78 15.60 -0.16
N LYS A 275 10.55 15.95 0.88
CA LYS A 275 10.04 16.21 2.22
C LYS A 275 10.43 17.62 2.66
N GLU A 276 9.43 18.36 3.11
CA GLU A 276 9.60 19.65 3.78
C GLU A 276 9.01 19.57 5.19
N SER A 277 9.63 20.22 6.17
CA SER A 277 9.12 20.29 7.53
C SER A 277 9.24 21.70 8.09
N TYR A 278 8.21 22.13 8.80
CA TYR A 278 8.17 23.44 9.44
C TYR A 278 7.18 23.46 10.60
N ILE A 279 7.35 24.46 11.47
CA ILE A 279 6.47 24.71 12.61
C ILE A 279 5.42 25.73 12.17
N SER A 280 4.14 25.42 12.38
CA SER A 280 3.04 26.34 12.08
C SER A 280 1.86 26.11 13.03
N THR A 281 0.82 26.93 12.93
CA THR A 281 -0.49 26.69 13.56
C THR A 281 -1.50 26.33 12.49
N ILE A 282 -2.58 25.66 12.88
CA ILE A 282 -3.66 25.31 11.96
C ILE A 282 -4.58 26.49 11.61
N ASN A 283 -4.47 27.60 12.34
CA ASN A 283 -5.28 28.79 12.11
C ASN A 283 -4.83 29.51 10.82
N LEU A 284 -5.78 30.16 10.15
CA LEU A 284 -5.49 31.02 9.01
C LEU A 284 -4.80 32.30 9.50
N ASP A 285 -3.72 32.69 8.84
CA ASP A 285 -3.21 34.06 8.99
C ASP A 285 -4.09 35.04 8.21
N GLU A 286 -3.80 36.35 8.33
CA GLU A 286 -4.59 37.41 7.70
C GLU A 286 -4.68 37.23 6.17
N THR A 287 -3.58 36.85 5.52
CA THR A 287 -3.53 36.67 4.06
C THR A 287 -4.37 35.48 3.61
N LEU A 288 -4.23 34.33 4.29
CA LEU A 288 -4.97 33.12 3.96
C LEU A 288 -6.46 33.25 4.31
N ASN A 289 -6.81 34.05 5.33
CA ASN A 289 -8.20 34.36 5.68
C ASN A 289 -8.89 35.27 4.65
N GLU A 290 -8.19 36.28 4.14
CA GLU A 290 -8.70 37.10 3.02
C GLU A 290 -8.91 36.25 1.77
N LEU A 291 -7.96 35.37 1.45
CA LEU A 291 -8.10 34.41 0.34
C LEU A 291 -9.29 33.49 0.55
N TYR A 292 -9.45 32.91 1.75
CA TYR A 292 -10.60 32.07 2.09
C TYR A 292 -11.92 32.79 1.83
N THR A 293 -12.05 34.04 2.30
CA THR A 293 -13.27 34.82 2.14
C THR A 293 -13.63 35.03 0.67
N ASN A 294 -12.64 35.41 -0.15
CA ASN A 294 -12.85 35.58 -1.60
C ASN A 294 -13.17 34.24 -2.29
N TYR A 295 -12.52 33.16 -1.87
CA TYR A 295 -12.78 31.83 -2.40
C TYR A 295 -14.17 31.34 -2.00
N ALA A 296 -14.62 31.52 -0.76
CA ALA A 296 -15.94 31.13 -0.29
C ALA A 296 -17.07 31.85 -1.06
N ASP A 297 -16.86 33.13 -1.39
CA ASP A 297 -17.83 33.92 -2.14
C ASP A 297 -17.94 33.52 -3.62
N THR A 298 -16.85 33.02 -4.22
CA THR A 298 -16.76 32.81 -5.67
C THR A 298 -16.63 31.36 -6.11
N LEU A 299 -16.12 30.50 -5.23
CA LEU A 299 -15.67 29.13 -5.48
C LEU A 299 -14.73 29.03 -6.69
N ASP A 300 -13.92 30.07 -6.92
CA ASP A 300 -12.99 30.17 -8.04
C ASP A 300 -11.66 29.51 -7.71
N ASP A 301 -11.44 28.31 -8.23
CA ASP A 301 -10.22 27.51 -8.06
C ASP A 301 -8.94 28.27 -8.41
N ARG A 302 -8.99 29.27 -9.28
CA ARG A 302 -7.83 30.09 -9.64
C ARG A 302 -7.26 30.86 -8.45
N LEU A 303 -8.06 31.11 -7.41
CA LEU A 303 -7.62 31.73 -6.17
C LEU A 303 -6.77 30.79 -5.31
N LEU A 304 -6.86 29.47 -5.53
CA LEU A 304 -6.06 28.46 -4.84
C LEU A 304 -4.73 28.19 -5.54
N ASN A 305 -4.46 28.86 -6.65
CA ASN A 305 -3.23 28.68 -7.40
C ASN A 305 -2.03 29.09 -6.53
N GLU A 306 -0.92 28.35 -6.65
CA GLU A 306 0.32 28.54 -5.87
C GLU A 306 0.21 28.25 -4.36
N LEU A 307 -0.97 27.91 -3.83
CA LEU A 307 -1.07 27.46 -2.43
C LEU A 307 -0.30 26.17 -2.23
N ARG A 308 0.37 26.06 -1.08
CA ARG A 308 1.00 24.82 -0.64
C ARG A 308 -0.03 23.83 -0.08
N PRO A 309 0.29 22.54 -0.04
CA PRO A 309 -0.57 21.52 0.57
C PRO A 309 -1.10 21.88 1.97
N ILE A 310 -0.25 22.42 2.85
CA ILE A 310 -0.67 22.87 4.18
C ILE A 310 -1.67 24.01 4.16
N GLU A 311 -1.56 24.93 3.21
CA GLU A 311 -2.46 26.08 3.13
C GLU A 311 -3.85 25.59 2.72
N VAL A 312 -3.93 24.67 1.75
CA VAL A 312 -5.20 24.02 1.37
C VAL A 312 -5.77 23.20 2.53
N PHE A 313 -4.93 22.48 3.29
CA PHE A 313 -5.34 21.77 4.51
C PHE A 313 -5.94 22.71 5.55
N LYS A 314 -5.32 23.87 5.81
CA LYS A 314 -5.87 24.88 6.73
C LYS A 314 -7.21 25.44 6.24
N LEU A 315 -7.33 25.75 4.95
CA LEU A 315 -8.59 26.22 4.34
C LEU A 315 -9.71 25.18 4.50
N TYR A 316 -9.40 23.90 4.23
CA TYR A 316 -10.35 22.80 4.38
C TYR A 316 -10.88 22.70 5.80
N HIS A 317 -9.99 22.74 6.79
CA HIS A 317 -10.44 22.68 8.17
C HIS A 317 -11.17 23.94 8.64
N HIS A 318 -10.78 25.12 8.15
CA HIS A 318 -11.53 26.35 8.44
C HIS A 318 -12.97 26.26 7.90
N ALA A 319 -13.15 25.71 6.70
CA ALA A 319 -14.48 25.44 6.15
C ALA A 319 -15.26 24.42 7.00
N LEU A 320 -14.58 23.38 7.48
CA LEU A 320 -15.17 22.36 8.36
C LEU A 320 -15.73 22.98 9.64
N GLN A 321 -14.95 23.82 10.30
CA GLN A 321 -15.38 24.51 11.53
C GLN A 321 -16.56 25.46 11.32
N ASN A 322 -16.54 26.20 10.21
CA ASN A 322 -17.61 27.14 9.89
C ASN A 322 -18.85 26.47 9.29
N ASN A 323 -18.83 25.14 9.15
CA ASN A 323 -19.88 24.38 8.48
C ASN A 323 -20.13 24.87 7.03
N ASP A 324 -19.07 25.35 6.38
CA ASP A 324 -19.10 25.92 5.04
C ASP A 324 -18.99 24.79 4.01
N VAL A 325 -20.12 24.13 3.82
CA VAL A 325 -20.18 22.89 3.06
C VAL A 325 -20.01 23.06 1.55
N GLU A 326 -20.28 24.26 1.04
CA GLU A 326 -20.01 24.61 -0.34
C GLU A 326 -18.50 24.71 -0.58
N VAL A 327 -17.77 25.36 0.33
CA VAL A 327 -16.31 25.41 0.29
C VAL A 327 -15.71 24.02 0.48
N LEU A 328 -16.13 23.24 1.48
CA LEU A 328 -15.67 21.87 1.68
C LEU A 328 -15.83 21.04 0.41
N TYR A 329 -17.02 21.07 -0.20
CA TYR A 329 -17.24 20.35 -1.45
C TYR A 329 -16.28 20.85 -2.51
N SER A 330 -16.16 22.16 -2.74
CA SER A 330 -15.30 22.73 -3.80
C SER A 330 -13.81 22.39 -3.66
N LEU A 331 -13.31 22.15 -2.44
CA LEU A 331 -11.92 21.81 -2.16
C LEU A 331 -11.57 20.37 -2.52
N TYR A 332 -12.54 19.46 -2.63
CA TYR A 332 -12.30 18.09 -3.10
C TYR A 332 -11.93 18.04 -4.58
N ILE A 333 -11.07 17.08 -4.91
CA ILE A 333 -10.82 16.71 -6.32
C ILE A 333 -12.13 16.23 -6.96
N LYS A 334 -12.39 16.63 -8.21
CA LYS A 334 -13.63 16.31 -8.92
C LYS A 334 -13.42 15.23 -9.97
N GLY A 335 -14.40 14.34 -10.09
CA GLY A 335 -14.45 13.31 -11.13
C GLY A 335 -14.74 11.93 -10.56
N GLU A 336 -15.47 11.14 -11.35
CA GLU A 336 -15.81 9.75 -11.01
C GLU A 336 -14.57 8.89 -10.75
N THR A 337 -13.46 9.18 -11.43
CA THR A 337 -12.16 8.51 -11.26
C THR A 337 -11.62 8.61 -9.84
N TYR A 338 -11.97 9.67 -9.12
CA TYR A 338 -11.52 9.92 -7.76
C TYR A 338 -12.61 9.62 -6.72
N GLY A 339 -13.73 9.00 -7.13
CA GLY A 339 -14.82 8.63 -6.22
C GLY A 339 -15.58 9.80 -5.59
N THR A 340 -15.32 11.04 -6.01
CA THR A 340 -16.04 12.20 -5.50
C THR A 340 -17.39 12.31 -6.19
N PRO A 341 -18.52 12.22 -5.43
CA PRO A 341 -19.85 12.31 -6.01
C PRO A 341 -20.09 13.70 -6.62
N ASP A 342 -21.08 13.78 -7.51
CA ASP A 342 -21.59 15.07 -7.96
C ASP A 342 -22.19 15.88 -6.78
N LYS A 343 -22.40 17.17 -7.03
CA LYS A 343 -22.79 18.14 -6.01
C LYS A 343 -24.11 17.73 -5.34
N GLU A 344 -25.10 17.36 -6.13
CA GLU A 344 -26.43 16.98 -5.64
C GLU A 344 -26.33 15.73 -4.75
N THR A 345 -25.67 14.67 -5.24
CA THR A 345 -25.45 13.43 -4.50
C THR A 345 -24.68 13.66 -3.18
N TYR A 346 -23.66 14.53 -3.19
CA TYR A 346 -22.89 14.86 -1.98
C TYR A 346 -23.79 15.47 -0.89
N PHE A 347 -24.62 16.46 -1.27
CA PHE A 347 -25.49 17.14 -0.31
C PHE A 347 -26.68 16.27 0.14
N GLU A 348 -27.22 15.43 -0.73
CA GLU A 348 -28.29 14.49 -0.35
C GLU A 348 -27.81 13.44 0.66
N LYS A 349 -26.59 12.94 0.47
CA LYS A 349 -26.00 11.90 1.32
C LYS A 349 -25.07 12.45 2.38
N ARG A 350 -25.17 13.74 2.69
CA ARG A 350 -24.25 14.44 3.58
C ARG A 350 -24.06 13.72 4.93
N SER A 351 -25.14 13.20 5.51
CA SER A 351 -25.10 12.49 6.79
C SER A 351 -24.20 11.25 6.80
N MET A 352 -23.93 10.66 5.63
CA MET A 352 -22.98 9.54 5.50
C MET A 352 -21.53 9.98 5.72
N TYR A 353 -21.22 11.26 5.54
CA TYR A 353 -19.89 11.84 5.70
C TYR A 353 -19.72 12.59 7.03
N GLU A 354 -20.79 12.77 7.81
CA GLU A 354 -20.76 13.59 9.04
C GLU A 354 -19.98 12.93 10.20
N ALA A 355 -19.98 11.61 10.29
CA ALA A 355 -19.23 10.88 11.33
C ALA A 355 -17.72 11.13 11.20
N ASP A 356 -17.19 11.02 9.97
CA ASP A 356 -15.78 11.29 9.68
C ASP A 356 -15.45 12.77 9.88
N GLN A 357 -16.40 13.67 9.56
CA GLN A 357 -16.26 15.11 9.82
C GLN A 357 -16.13 15.44 11.31
N GLN A 358 -16.85 14.74 12.19
CA GLN A 358 -16.76 14.98 13.63
C GLN A 358 -15.38 14.60 14.18
N GLN A 359 -14.86 13.42 13.81
CA GLN A 359 -13.52 13.00 14.22
C GLN A 359 -12.43 13.98 13.73
N MET A 360 -12.56 14.46 12.49
CA MET A 360 -11.65 15.48 11.94
C MET A 360 -11.78 16.83 12.64
N ASN A 361 -12.98 17.19 13.11
CA ASN A 361 -13.19 18.42 13.87
C ASN A 361 -12.56 18.35 15.27
N ASP A 362 -12.67 17.20 15.95
CA ASP A 362 -12.04 17.00 17.27
C ASP A 362 -10.51 17.10 17.17
N LEU A 363 -9.93 16.46 16.14
CA LEU A 363 -8.51 16.57 15.82
C LEU A 363 -8.08 18.02 15.57
N TYR A 364 -8.91 18.78 14.85
CA TYR A 364 -8.62 20.18 14.59
C TYR A 364 -8.60 21.04 15.87
N VAL A 365 -9.55 20.84 16.78
CA VAL A 365 -9.61 21.55 18.06
C VAL A 365 -8.33 21.32 18.87
N GLU A 366 -7.75 20.11 18.79
CA GLU A 366 -6.46 19.81 19.40
C GLU A 366 -5.33 20.66 18.78
N LEU A 367 -5.30 20.78 17.45
CA LEU A 367 -4.28 21.52 16.71
C LEU A 367 -4.38 23.04 16.86
N GLN A 368 -5.56 23.62 17.11
CA GLN A 368 -5.74 25.07 17.23
C GLN A 368 -4.95 25.71 18.37
N ASN A 369 -4.71 24.96 19.43
CA ASN A 369 -4.20 25.49 20.68
C ASN A 369 -2.68 25.36 20.82
N ARG A 370 -1.97 24.96 19.76
CA ARG A 370 -0.51 24.80 19.79
C ARG A 370 0.14 25.03 18.43
N GLU A 371 1.40 25.44 18.49
CA GLU A 371 2.30 25.27 17.34
C GLU A 371 2.57 23.78 17.15
N THR A 372 2.48 23.32 15.91
CA THR A 372 2.67 21.92 15.53
C THR A 372 3.72 21.85 14.44
N THR A 373 4.58 20.83 14.52
CA THR A 373 5.47 20.47 13.42
C THR A 373 4.66 19.75 12.35
N PHE A 374 4.56 20.34 11.18
CA PHE A 374 3.99 19.71 10.01
C PHE A 374 5.11 19.20 9.11
N GLU A 375 4.85 18.08 8.44
CA GLU A 375 5.70 17.56 7.38
C GLU A 375 4.88 17.48 6.09
N GLU A 376 5.34 18.14 5.04
CA GLU A 376 4.79 17.98 3.70
C GLU A 376 5.63 16.97 2.95
N ILE A 377 4.96 15.94 2.44
CA ILE A 377 5.60 14.92 1.63
C ILE A 377 5.00 14.94 0.25
N TYR A 378 5.82 15.22 -0.75
CA TYR A 378 5.46 15.28 -2.16
C TYR A 378 5.86 13.98 -2.84
N THR A 379 4.98 13.46 -3.68
CA THR A 379 5.23 12.23 -4.43
C THR A 379 4.49 12.21 -5.76
N ASN A 380 4.88 11.31 -6.66
CA ASN A 380 4.23 11.09 -7.94
C ASN A 380 3.71 9.65 -8.03
N GLN A 381 2.42 9.47 -8.23
CA GLN A 381 1.82 8.18 -8.54
C GLN A 381 1.48 8.13 -10.04
N GLY A 382 2.40 7.61 -10.84
CA GLY A 382 2.27 7.65 -12.30
C GLY A 382 2.39 9.08 -12.83
N ASN A 383 1.28 9.66 -13.29
CA ASN A 383 1.24 11.06 -13.76
C ASN A 383 0.55 12.01 -12.77
N GLU A 384 0.15 11.52 -11.61
CA GLU A 384 -0.56 12.30 -10.60
C GLU A 384 0.44 12.78 -9.54
N GLU A 385 0.53 14.11 -9.38
CA GLU A 385 1.26 14.72 -8.26
C GLU A 385 0.40 14.63 -7.00
N MET A 386 0.93 14.03 -5.95
CA MET A 386 0.29 13.89 -4.64
C MET A 386 1.11 14.59 -3.57
N ALA A 387 0.42 15.07 -2.54
CA ALA A 387 1.05 15.61 -1.35
C ALA A 387 0.34 15.10 -0.09
N PHE A 388 1.11 14.87 0.95
CA PHE A 388 0.62 14.48 2.27
C PHE A 388 1.08 15.50 3.30
N VAL A 389 0.14 16.04 4.06
CA VAL A 389 0.42 16.86 5.23
C VAL A 389 0.35 15.94 6.45
N MET A 390 1.51 15.62 7.00
CA MET A 390 1.63 14.81 8.21
C MET A 390 1.78 15.67 9.45
N PHE A 391 1.18 15.22 10.55
CA PHE A 391 1.26 15.88 11.85
C PHE A 391 1.16 14.88 12.99
N PRO A 392 1.69 15.22 14.18
CA PRO A 392 1.69 14.32 15.33
C PRO A 392 0.28 13.85 15.69
N SER A 393 0.20 12.59 16.12
CA SER A 393 -0.94 12.02 16.83
C SER A 393 -0.56 11.81 18.30
N GLU A 394 -1.53 11.46 19.14
CA GLU A 394 -1.26 11.08 20.53
C GLU A 394 -0.21 9.96 20.61
N GLU A 395 0.51 9.87 21.74
CA GLU A 395 1.63 8.94 21.91
C GLU A 395 1.23 7.49 21.57
N GLY A 396 1.98 6.87 20.65
CA GLY A 396 1.76 5.48 20.24
C GLY A 396 0.80 5.29 19.07
N HIS A 397 0.23 6.37 18.52
CA HIS A 397 -0.59 6.32 17.31
C HIS A 397 0.19 6.77 16.08
N TRP A 398 -0.19 6.24 14.90
CA TRP A 398 0.37 6.68 13.63
C TRP A 398 0.17 8.19 13.48
N PRO A 399 1.14 8.92 12.88
CA PRO A 399 0.95 10.32 12.57
C PRO A 399 -0.30 10.48 11.72
N ASN A 400 -1.11 11.47 12.06
CA ASN A 400 -2.26 11.82 11.26
C ASN A 400 -1.75 12.36 9.92
N SER A 401 -2.48 12.07 8.86
CA SER A 401 -2.13 12.53 7.52
C SER A 401 -3.36 13.07 6.81
N PHE A 402 -3.12 14.09 6.00
CA PHE A 402 -4.11 14.68 5.13
C PHE A 402 -3.59 14.65 3.69
N SER A 403 -4.37 14.05 2.81
CA SER A 403 -3.94 13.72 1.45
C SER A 403 -4.51 14.72 0.45
N LEU A 404 -3.63 15.22 -0.43
CA LEU A 404 -3.99 16.09 -1.53
C LEU A 404 -3.48 15.52 -2.85
N ILE A 405 -4.21 15.80 -3.91
CA ILE A 405 -3.84 15.50 -5.28
C ILE A 405 -3.89 16.80 -6.09
N LYS A 406 -2.96 16.95 -7.02
CA LYS A 406 -2.94 18.10 -7.92
C LYS A 406 -3.84 17.83 -9.12
N ASN A 407 -4.78 18.74 -9.40
CA ASN A 407 -5.64 18.62 -10.57
C ASN A 407 -4.87 18.96 -11.87
N GLU A 408 -5.53 18.82 -13.03
CA GLU A 408 -4.93 19.12 -14.34
C GLU A 408 -4.50 20.59 -14.52
N GLU A 409 -5.04 21.51 -13.72
CA GLU A 409 -4.69 22.93 -13.72
C GLU A 409 -3.50 23.25 -12.80
N GLY A 410 -2.94 22.25 -12.11
CA GLY A 410 -1.83 22.43 -11.18
C GLY A 410 -2.25 22.89 -9.78
N ILE A 411 -3.52 22.75 -9.43
CA ILE A 411 -4.08 23.20 -8.15
C ILE A 411 -4.24 22.00 -7.21
N TRP A 412 -3.75 22.13 -5.98
CA TRP A 412 -3.94 21.11 -4.95
C TRP A 412 -5.40 21.02 -4.51
N LYS A 413 -5.92 19.81 -4.49
CA LYS A 413 -7.28 19.47 -4.09
C LYS A 413 -7.25 18.35 -3.07
N VAL A 414 -8.21 18.37 -2.14
CA VAL A 414 -8.34 17.34 -1.11
C VAL A 414 -8.69 16.02 -1.79
N TYR A 415 -7.88 15.00 -1.55
CA TYR A 415 -8.12 13.66 -2.06
C TYR A 415 -9.13 12.97 -1.14
N LEU A 416 -10.31 12.65 -1.68
CA LEU A 416 -11.36 11.98 -0.93
C LEU A 416 -11.00 10.50 -0.78
N LEU A 417 -10.52 10.09 0.40
CA LEU A 417 -10.49 8.68 0.77
C LEU A 417 -11.75 8.31 1.57
N PRO A 418 -12.26 7.09 1.38
CA PRO A 418 -13.68 6.83 1.16
C PRO A 418 -14.53 6.77 2.43
N LEU A 419 -15.82 7.03 2.21
CA LEU A 419 -16.93 6.45 2.96
C LEU A 419 -16.66 4.96 3.23
N ASN A 420 -16.67 4.57 4.52
CA ASN A 420 -16.67 3.18 4.95
C ASN A 420 -17.88 2.39 4.43
#